data_AF-A0A7Y5GHE7-F1
#
_entry.id   AF-A0A7Y5GHE7-F1
#
_cell.length_a   1.000
_cell.length_b   1.000
_cell.length_c   1.000
_cell.angle_alpha   90.00
_cell.angle_beta   90.00
_cell.angle_gamma   90.00
#
_symmetry.space_group_name_H-M   'P 1'
#
loop_
_entity.id
_entity.type
_entity.pdbx_description
1 polymer ?
#
loop_
_entity_poly.entity_id
_entity_poly.type
_entity_poly.pdbx_seq_one_letter_code
_entity_poly.pdbx_strand_id
1 'polypeptide(L)' 'MFGPAIKVNKELWERIRTCAAAAGYSSPEEFVRHILEREVARLEDAQSDEEIARKLKGLGYLE' A
#
# COMPACT_ATOMS: atom_id res chain seq x y z
N MET A 1 -11.29 -1.72 -20.23
CA MET A 1 -11.46 -0.64 -19.21
C MET A 1 -10.05 -0.13 -18.90
N PHE A 2 -9.74 1.12 -19.25
CA PHE A 2 -8.42 1.71 -18.92
C PHE A 2 -8.59 2.57 -17.68
N GLY A 3 -7.97 2.14 -16.57
CA GLY A 3 -7.87 2.92 -15.34
C GLY A 3 -6.83 4.03 -15.45
N PRO A 4 -6.62 4.81 -14.36
CA PRO A 4 -5.59 5.84 -14.32
C PRO A 4 -4.18 5.26 -14.52
N ALA A 5 -3.33 6.00 -15.23
CA ALA A 5 -1.93 5.63 -15.47
C ALA A 5 -0.97 6.49 -14.65
N ILE A 6 0.02 5.86 -14.03
CA ILE A 6 1.04 6.53 -13.21
C ILE A 6 2.37 6.51 -13.98
N LYS A 7 2.96 7.69 -14.20
CA LYS A 7 4.30 7.79 -14.80
C LYS A 7 5.37 7.63 -13.73
N VAL A 8 6.34 6.78 -14.00
CA VAL A 8 7.51 6.53 -13.16
C VAL A 8 8.76 6.91 -13.96
N ASN A 9 9.73 7.57 -13.34
CA ASN A 9 10.98 7.91 -14.02
C ASN A 9 11.80 6.62 -14.29
N LYS A 10 12.73 6.72 -15.25
CA LYS A 10 13.51 5.56 -15.70
C LYS A 10 14.31 4.92 -14.56
N GLU A 11 14.97 5.74 -13.73
CA GLU A 11 15.79 5.26 -12.62
C GLU A 11 14.96 4.45 -11.60
N LEU A 12 13.80 4.94 -11.18
CA LEU A 12 12.93 4.21 -10.27
C LEU A 12 12.39 2.94 -10.91
N TRP A 13 12.06 2.96 -12.21
CA TRP A 13 11.63 1.76 -12.93
C TRP A 13 12.69 0.67 -12.97
N GLU A 14 13.96 1.03 -13.13
CA GLU A 14 15.08 0.08 -13.07
C GLU A 14 15.20 -0.58 -11.69
N ARG A 15 15.05 0.22 -10.62
CA ARG A 15 15.03 -0.30 -9.25
C ARG A 15 13.84 -1.22 -9.00
N ILE A 16 12.65 -0.85 -9.51
CA ILE A 16 11.44 -1.66 -9.42
C ILE A 16 11.66 -3.03 -10.09
N ARG A 17 12.28 -3.07 -11.28
CA ARG A 17 12.59 -4.33 -11.96
C ARG A 17 13.49 -5.24 -11.14
N THR A 18 14.56 -4.69 -10.58
CA THR A 18 15.49 -5.43 -9.72
C THR A 18 14.78 -5.95 -8.47
N CYS A 19 13.97 -5.13 -7.80
CA CYS A 19 13.20 -5.52 -6.63
C CYS A 19 12.15 -6.60 -6.95
N ALA A 20 11.42 -6.45 -8.05
CA ALA A 20 10.41 -7.41 -8.49
C ALA A 20 11.02 -8.79 -8.77
N ALA A 21 12.14 -8.83 -9.50
CA ALA A 21 12.86 -10.07 -9.78
C ALA A 21 13.41 -10.71 -8.49
N ALA A 22 14.00 -9.92 -7.60
CA ALA A 22 14.53 -10.42 -6.32
C ALA A 22 13.42 -10.98 -5.41
N ALA A 23 12.21 -10.41 -5.49
CA ALA A 23 11.04 -10.85 -4.74
C ALA A 23 10.23 -11.96 -5.44
N GLY A 24 10.67 -12.45 -6.61
CA GLY A 24 10.06 -13.57 -7.32
C GLY A 24 8.75 -13.24 -8.07
N TYR A 25 8.50 -11.96 -8.36
CA TYR A 25 7.32 -11.54 -9.10
C TYR A 25 7.44 -11.85 -10.60
N SER A 26 6.31 -12.17 -11.23
CA SER A 26 6.28 -12.51 -12.67
C SER A 26 6.50 -11.28 -13.56
N SER A 27 6.23 -10.08 -13.05
CA SER A 27 6.42 -8.81 -13.76
C SER A 27 6.56 -7.62 -12.80
N PRO A 28 7.29 -6.55 -13.16
CA PRO A 28 7.41 -5.35 -12.35
C PRO A 28 6.06 -4.64 -12.15
N GLU A 29 5.13 -4.72 -13.11
CA GLU A 29 3.77 -4.20 -12.97
C GLU A 29 2.97 -4.92 -11.88
N GLU A 30 3.12 -6.24 -11.75
CA GLU A 30 2.47 -7.02 -10.70
C GLU A 30 3.00 -6.59 -9.32
N PHE A 31 4.33 -6.49 -9.19
CA PHE A 31 4.97 -6.00 -7.98
C PHE A 31 4.45 -4.61 -7.58
N VAL A 32 4.43 -3.65 -8.50
CA VAL A 32 3.94 -2.29 -8.21
C VAL A 32 2.49 -2.32 -7.75
N ARG A 33 1.62 -3.09 -8.42
CA ARG A 33 0.23 -3.22 -8.04
C ARG A 33 0.07 -3.76 -6.63
N HIS A 34 0.72 -4.89 -6.32
CA HIS A 34 0.66 -5.52 -5.00
C HIS A 34 1.14 -4.57 -3.89
N ILE A 35 2.21 -3.82 -4.14
CA ILE A 35 2.71 -2.86 -3.15
C ILE A 35 1.73 -1.70 -2.95
N LEU A 36 1.14 -1.16 -4.02
CA LEU A 36 0.13 -0.11 -3.91
C LEU A 36 -1.11 -0.60 -3.16
N GLU A 37 -1.63 -1.78 -3.49
CA GLU A 37 -2.78 -2.38 -2.79
C GLU A 37 -2.48 -2.60 -1.31
N ARG A 38 -1.28 -3.10 -0.98
CA ARG A 38 -0.85 -3.32 0.40
C ARG A 38 -0.76 -2.00 1.19
N GLU A 39 -0.15 -0.97 0.62
CA GLU A 39 0.00 0.32 1.32
C GLU A 39 -1.33 1.04 1.49
N VAL A 40 -2.25 0.96 0.51
CA VAL A 40 -3.61 1.51 0.65
C VAL A 40 -4.35 0.79 1.78
N ALA A 41 -4.38 -0.54 1.76
CA ALA A 41 -5.04 -1.33 2.81
C ALA A 41 -4.46 -1.02 4.21
N ARG A 42 -3.14 -0.88 4.33
CA ARG A 42 -2.48 -0.53 5.60
C ARG A 42 -2.94 0.83 6.14
N LEU A 43 -3.15 1.81 5.27
CA LEU A 43 -3.60 3.15 5.69
C LEU A 43 -5.08 3.17 6.06
N GLU A 44 -5.92 2.43 5.33
CA GLU A 44 -7.35 2.27 5.65
C GLU A 44 -7.56 1.54 6.99
N ASP A 45 -6.75 0.51 7.26
CA ASP A 45 -6.76 -0.23 8.53
C ASP A 45 -6.29 0.66 9.69
N ALA A 46 -5.17 1.39 9.52
CA ALA A 46 -4.67 2.31 10.53
C ALA A 46 -5.66 3.44 10.87
N GLN A 47 -6.41 3.94 9.88
CA GLN A 47 -7.49 4.90 10.14
C GLN A 47 -8.64 4.26 10.94
N SER A 48 -9.04 3.03 10.61
CA SER A 48 -10.10 2.32 11.32
C SER A 48 -9.72 2.05 12.77
N ASP A 49 -8.49 1.64 13.04
CA ASP A 49 -7.98 1.40 14.40
C ASP A 49 -7.97 2.68 15.23
N GLU A 50 -7.56 3.82 14.65
CA GLU A 50 -7.60 5.11 15.33
C GLU A 50 -9.05 5.55 15.62
N GLU A 51 -9.99 5.34 14.69
CA GLU A 51 -11.41 5.63 14.91
C GLU A 51 -12.03 4.75 16.00
N ILE A 52 -11.68 3.46 16.04
CA ILE A 52 -12.11 2.53 17.09
C ILE A 52 -11.54 2.93 18.45
N ALA A 53 -10.25 3.24 18.52
CA ALA A 53 -9.59 3.69 19.74
C ALA A 53 -10.23 4.98 20.29
N ARG A 54 -10.58 5.94 19.41
CA ARG A 54 -11.32 7.15 19.80
C ARG A 54 -12.72 6.84 20.35
N LYS A 55 -13.45 5.92 19.72
CA LYS A 55 -14.78 5.47 20.21
C LYS A 55 -14.67 4.78 21.58
N LEU A 56 -13.67 3.91 21.78
CA LEU A 56 -13.44 3.23 23.06
C LEU A 56 -13.03 4.19 24.18
N LYS A 57 -12.19 5.20 23.89
CA LYS A 57 -11.86 6.29 24.84
C LYS A 57 -13.09 7.10 25.24
N GLY A 58 -13.95 7.46 24.28
CA GLY A 58 -15.20 8.19 24.57
C GLY A 58 -16.21 7.41 25.42
N LEU A 59 -16.08 6.08 25.46
CA LEU A 59 -16.91 5.18 26.27
C LEU A 59 -16.25 4.77 27.60
N GLY A 60 -15.03 5.24 27.90
CA GLY A 60 -14.32 4.96 29.15
C GLY A 60 -13.63 3.59 29.23
N TYR A 61 -13.39 2.93 28.09
CA TYR A 61 -12.74 1.60 28.04
C TYR A 61 -11.22 1.64 27.86
N LEU A 62 -10.65 2.83 27.60
CA LEU A 62 -9.21 3.05 27.45
C LEU A 62 -8.84 4.35 28.18
N GLU A 63 -7.87 4.29 29.11
CA GLU A 63 -7.27 5.44 29.81
C GLU A 63 -6.09 6.02 29.01
#